data_AF-A0A376F6U6-F1
#
_entry.id   AF-A0A376F6U6-F1
#
_cell.length_a   1.000
_cell.length_b   1.000
_cell.length_c   1.000
_cell.angle_alpha   90.00
_cell.angle_beta   90.00
_cell.angle_gamma   90.00
#
_symmetry.space_group_name_H-M   'P 1'
#
loop_
_entity.id
_entity.type
_entity.pdbx_description
1 polymer ?
#
loop_
_entity_poly.entity_id
_entity_poly.type
_entity_poly.pdbx_seq_one_letter_code
_entity_poly.pdbx_strand_id
1 'polypeptide(L)'
;MHQELIVASSYSKNFGLYNERVGACTLVAANEETVDRAFSQMKSVIRANYSNPPAHGASVVATILSNDALRAIWEQELNDMRQRIQRMRLLFVNTLAEKGADRDFSFIIKQNGMFSFSGLTKEQVLRLREEFGVYAVASGRVNVAGMTPDNMAPLCEAIVAVL
;
A
#
# COMPACT_ATOMS: atom_id res chain seq x y z
N MET A 1 -16.02 24.31 3.44
CA MET A 1 -15.38 23.45 2.43
C MET A 1 -14.07 24.11 2.04
N HIS A 2 -12.94 23.40 2.12
CA HIS A 2 -11.66 23.96 1.67
C HIS A 2 -11.66 23.98 0.13
N GLN A 3 -11.46 25.15 -0.47
CA GLN A 3 -11.47 25.32 -1.93
C GLN A 3 -10.13 24.94 -2.57
N GLU A 4 -9.08 24.76 -1.77
CA GLU A 4 -7.71 24.58 -2.22
C GLU A 4 -7.09 23.37 -1.53
N LEU A 5 -6.31 22.58 -2.28
CA LEU A 5 -5.65 21.38 -1.78
C LEU A 5 -4.51 20.95 -2.70
N ILE A 6 -3.65 20.07 -2.18
CA ILE A 6 -2.65 19.36 -2.97
C ILE A 6 -2.88 17.85 -2.80
N VAL A 7 -2.87 17.12 -3.92
CA VAL A 7 -2.91 15.65 -3.92
C VAL A 7 -1.58 15.10 -4.45
N ALA A 8 -0.86 14.36 -3.60
CA ALA A 8 0.26 13.53 -4.03
C ALA A 8 -0.23 12.11 -4.29
N SER A 9 -0.28 11.73 -5.57
CA SER A 9 -0.71 10.39 -6.01
C SER A 9 0.49 9.55 -6.46
N SER A 10 0.39 8.23 -6.33
CA SER A 10 1.45 7.28 -6.68
C SER A 10 0.88 6.10 -7.44
N TYR A 11 1.50 5.79 -8.57
CA TYR A 11 1.15 4.61 -9.37
C TYR A 11 2.01 3.38 -9.04
N SER A 12 2.93 3.50 -8.08
CA SER A 12 3.84 2.41 -7.71
C SER A 12 3.12 1.13 -7.26
N LYS A 13 1.96 1.26 -6.59
CA LYS A 13 1.27 0.12 -5.96
C LYS A 13 0.17 -0.43 -6.85
N ASN A 14 -0.69 0.43 -7.38
CA ASN A 14 -1.85 0.03 -8.17
C ASN A 14 -1.49 -0.33 -9.63
N PHE A 15 -0.31 0.04 -10.13
CA PHE A 15 0.23 -0.44 -11.41
C PHE A 15 1.44 -1.39 -11.24
N GLY A 16 1.90 -1.64 -10.01
CA GLY A 16 3.13 -2.42 -9.77
C GLY A 16 4.43 -1.75 -10.26
N LEU A 17 4.39 -0.47 -10.62
CA LEU A 17 5.51 0.29 -11.20
C LEU A 17 6.40 0.93 -10.12
N TYR A 18 6.91 0.11 -9.19
CA TYR A 18 7.64 0.59 -8.01
C TYR A 18 8.93 1.33 -8.37
N ASN A 19 9.77 0.74 -9.23
CA ASN A 19 11.08 1.27 -9.61
C ASN A 19 11.01 2.30 -10.74
N GLU A 20 9.91 2.36 -11.51
CA GLU A 20 9.69 3.36 -12.57
C GLU A 20 9.31 4.76 -12.05
N ARG A 21 9.12 4.89 -10.72
CA ARG A 21 8.94 6.16 -10.01
C ARG A 21 7.78 7.02 -10.52
N VAL A 22 6.63 6.39 -10.80
CA VAL A 22 5.46 7.08 -11.36
C VAL A 22 4.53 7.62 -10.27
N GLY A 23 4.22 8.92 -10.35
CA GLY A 23 3.27 9.62 -9.50
C GLY A 23 2.91 10.99 -10.07
N ALA A 24 2.03 11.73 -9.38
CA ALA A 24 1.66 13.08 -9.76
C ALA A 24 1.40 13.96 -8.53
N CYS A 25 1.75 15.25 -8.64
CA CYS A 25 1.40 16.29 -7.67
C CYS A 25 0.33 17.17 -8.31
N THR A 26 -0.91 17.08 -7.83
CA THR A 26 -2.03 17.88 -8.33
C THR A 26 -2.28 19.04 -7.38
N LEU A 27 -2.24 20.26 -7.90
CA LEU A 27 -2.56 21.48 -7.17
C LEU A 27 -3.96 21.95 -7.57
N VAL A 28 -4.82 22.18 -6.59
CA VAL A 28 -6.16 22.75 -6.76
C VAL A 28 -6.18 24.11 -6.07
N ALA A 29 -6.61 25.15 -6.80
CA ALA A 29 -6.80 26.49 -6.27
C ALA A 29 -8.24 26.97 -6.53
N ALA A 30 -8.61 28.10 -5.93
CA ALA A 30 -9.97 28.64 -6.03
C ALA A 30 -10.40 29.03 -7.46
N ASN A 31 -9.45 29.34 -8.35
CA ASN A 31 -9.69 29.74 -9.74
C ASN A 31 -8.46 29.51 -10.63
N GLU A 32 -8.66 29.65 -11.94
CA GLU A 32 -7.64 29.44 -13.00
C GLU A 32 -6.41 30.34 -12.80
N GLU A 33 -6.60 31.64 -12.60
CA GLU A 33 -5.50 32.58 -12.39
C GLU A 33 -4.61 32.19 -11.21
N THR A 34 -5.23 31.77 -10.10
CA THR A 34 -4.52 31.40 -8.88
C THR A 34 -3.77 30.08 -9.05
N VAL A 35 -4.39 29.07 -9.69
CA VAL A 35 -3.72 27.78 -9.92
C VAL A 35 -2.53 27.94 -10.88
N ASP A 36 -2.65 28.76 -11.92
CA ASP A 36 -1.56 28.97 -12.88
C ASP A 36 -0.37 29.69 -12.24
N ARG A 37 -0.64 30.74 -11.44
CA ARG A 37 0.40 31.46 -10.71
C ARG A 37 1.12 30.53 -9.73
N ALA A 38 0.39 29.72 -8.98
CA ALA A 38 0.98 28.78 -8.03
C ALA A 38 1.70 27.60 -8.72
N PHE A 39 1.16 27.10 -9.83
CA PHE A 39 1.77 26.04 -10.64
C PHE A 39 3.08 26.51 -11.30
N SER A 40 3.21 27.80 -11.63
CA SER A 40 4.48 28.38 -12.11
C SER A 40 5.62 28.18 -11.09
N GLN A 41 5.34 28.33 -9.79
CA GLN A 41 6.31 28.12 -8.72
C GLN A 41 6.60 26.64 -8.51
N MET A 42 5.58 25.77 -8.62
CA MET A 42 5.79 24.31 -8.60
C MET A 42 6.74 23.86 -9.72
N LYS A 43 6.59 24.41 -10.94
CA LYS A 43 7.52 24.14 -12.06
C LYS A 43 8.95 24.58 -11.75
N SER A 44 9.14 25.76 -11.15
CA SER A 44 10.47 26.23 -10.73
C SER A 44 11.13 25.29 -9.72
N VAL A 45 10.38 24.81 -8.73
CA VAL A 45 10.86 23.82 -7.74
C VAL A 45 11.24 22.51 -8.42
N ILE A 46 10.41 22.00 -9.33
CA ILE A 46 10.71 20.77 -10.10
C ILE A 46 12.00 20.95 -10.92
N ARG A 47 12.12 22.08 -11.63
CA ARG A 47 13.27 22.38 -12.48
C ARG A 47 14.58 22.41 -11.68
N ALA A 48 14.56 23.01 -10.49
CA ALA A 48 15.72 23.10 -9.61
C ALA A 48 16.04 21.79 -8.87
N ASN A 49 15.06 20.87 -8.73
CA ASN A 49 15.24 19.60 -8.05
C ASN A 49 15.80 18.52 -9.01
N TYR A 50 15.02 18.13 -10.02
CA TYR A 50 15.37 17.03 -10.92
C TYR A 50 15.15 17.37 -12.40
N SER A 51 14.98 18.66 -12.73
CA SER A 51 14.75 19.18 -14.08
C SER A 51 13.41 18.79 -14.70
N ASN A 52 13.20 17.52 -15.02
CA ASN A 52 11.98 16.99 -15.65
C ASN A 52 11.81 15.49 -15.32
N PRO A 53 10.57 14.95 -15.31
CA PRO A 53 10.30 13.61 -14.82
C PRO A 53 10.73 12.51 -15.81
N PRO A 54 10.98 11.27 -15.33
CA PRO A 54 11.23 10.11 -16.20
C PRO A 54 9.99 9.75 -17.02
N ALA A 55 10.17 9.51 -18.32
CA ALA A 55 9.05 9.33 -19.25
C ALA A 55 8.45 7.91 -19.26
N HIS A 56 9.25 6.86 -19.06
CA HIS A 56 8.85 5.48 -19.37
C HIS A 56 7.60 5.02 -18.61
N GLY A 57 7.65 4.98 -17.27
CA GLY A 57 6.50 4.54 -16.48
C GLY A 57 5.27 5.45 -16.61
N ALA A 58 5.46 6.76 -16.80
CA ALA A 58 4.35 7.68 -17.07
C ALA A 58 3.68 7.38 -18.42
N SER A 59 4.48 7.02 -19.44
CA SER A 59 3.98 6.59 -20.74
C SER A 59 3.19 5.27 -20.65
N VAL A 60 3.65 4.29 -19.85
CA VAL A 60 2.91 3.04 -19.60
C VAL A 60 1.55 3.32 -18.98
N VAL A 61 1.51 4.14 -17.92
CA VAL A 61 0.26 4.51 -17.23
C VAL A 61 -0.67 5.26 -18.18
N ALA A 62 -0.18 6.23 -18.94
CA ALA A 62 -0.97 6.96 -19.92
C ALA A 62 -1.52 6.03 -21.02
N THR A 63 -0.70 5.12 -21.55
CA THR A 63 -1.09 4.15 -22.57
C THR A 63 -2.21 3.23 -22.08
N ILE A 64 -2.11 2.72 -20.86
CA ILE A 64 -3.15 1.88 -20.26
C ILE A 64 -4.43 2.68 -20.01
N LEU A 65 -4.34 3.84 -19.38
CA LEU A 65 -5.52 4.61 -18.95
C LEU A 65 -6.27 5.30 -20.11
N SER A 66 -5.62 5.51 -21.25
CA SER A 66 -6.22 6.10 -22.46
C SER A 66 -6.78 5.08 -23.45
N ASN A 67 -6.67 3.79 -23.15
CA ASN A 67 -7.17 2.70 -23.99
C ASN A 67 -8.16 1.85 -23.20
N ASP A 68 -9.41 1.79 -23.65
CA ASP A 68 -10.50 1.12 -22.92
C ASP A 68 -10.22 -0.37 -22.65
N ALA A 69 -9.62 -1.08 -23.61
CA ALA A 69 -9.30 -2.49 -23.47
C ALA A 69 -8.18 -2.72 -22.43
N LEU A 70 -7.10 -1.93 -22.50
CA LEU A 70 -6.00 -2.02 -21.54
C LEU A 70 -6.44 -1.59 -20.14
N ARG A 71 -7.25 -0.53 -20.05
CA ARG A 71 -7.80 -0.06 -18.78
C ARG A 71 -8.67 -1.12 -18.12
N ALA A 72 -9.53 -1.81 -18.88
CA ALA A 72 -10.37 -2.88 -18.35
C ALA A 72 -9.53 -4.03 -17.76
N ILE A 73 -8.44 -4.42 -18.43
CA ILE A 73 -7.50 -5.42 -17.91
C ILE A 73 -6.88 -4.93 -16.59
N TRP A 74 -6.34 -3.72 -16.58
CA TRP A 74 -5.72 -3.14 -15.38
C TRP A 74 -6.71 -3.02 -14.19
N GLU A 75 -7.95 -2.59 -14.43
CA GLU A 75 -8.97 -2.50 -13.38
C GLU A 75 -9.29 -3.89 -12.80
N GLN A 76 -9.33 -4.93 -13.64
CA GLN A 76 -9.52 -6.31 -13.19
C GLN A 76 -8.33 -6.82 -12.38
N GLU A 77 -7.09 -6.64 -12.86
CA GLU A 77 -5.88 -7.04 -12.14
C GLU A 77 -5.78 -6.34 -10.77
N LEU A 78 -6.12 -5.05 -10.72
CA LEU A 78 -6.18 -4.28 -9.48
C LEU A 78 -7.25 -4.82 -8.53
N ASN A 79 -8.42 -5.17 -9.06
CA ASN A 79 -9.47 -5.80 -8.27
C ASN A 79 -9.03 -7.17 -7.71
N ASP A 80 -8.34 -7.99 -8.49
CA ASP A 80 -7.83 -9.29 -8.04
C ASP A 80 -6.83 -9.14 -6.90
N MET A 81 -5.91 -8.17 -7.00
CA MET A 81 -4.99 -7.80 -5.92
C MET A 81 -5.73 -7.37 -4.65
N ARG A 82 -6.76 -6.51 -4.79
CA ARG A 82 -7.60 -6.06 -3.68
C ARG A 82 -8.31 -7.23 -3.00
N GLN A 83 -8.92 -8.12 -3.78
CA GLN A 83 -9.64 -9.27 -3.24
C GLN A 83 -8.69 -10.25 -2.55
N ARG A 84 -7.49 -10.48 -3.09
CA ARG A 84 -6.50 -11.35 -2.45
C ARG A 84 -6.08 -10.82 -1.08
N ILE A 85 -5.85 -9.51 -0.94
CA ILE A 85 -5.54 -8.90 0.35
C ILE A 85 -6.67 -9.16 1.35
N GLN A 86 -7.93 -8.96 0.96
CA GLN A 86 -9.06 -9.22 1.85
C GLN A 86 -9.17 -10.69 2.25
N ARG A 87 -8.95 -11.62 1.32
CA ARG A 87 -8.90 -13.07 1.62
C ARG A 87 -7.82 -13.40 2.65
N MET A 88 -6.62 -12.81 2.51
CA MET A 88 -5.54 -13.03 3.46
C MET A 88 -5.84 -12.42 4.84
N ARG A 89 -6.52 -11.27 4.91
CA ARG A 89 -6.99 -10.70 6.19
C ARG A 89 -7.94 -11.64 6.92
N LEU A 90 -8.93 -12.18 6.20
CA LEU A 90 -9.89 -13.14 6.76
C LEU A 90 -9.20 -14.43 7.20
N LEU A 91 -8.38 -15.01 6.32
CA LEU A 91 -7.66 -16.25 6.59
C LEU A 91 -6.72 -16.09 7.80
N PHE A 92 -6.02 -14.96 7.91
CA PHE A 92 -5.13 -14.67 9.03
C PHE A 92 -5.85 -14.62 10.37
N VAL A 93 -6.97 -13.88 10.46
CA VAL A 93 -7.75 -13.79 11.70
C VAL A 93 -8.36 -15.13 12.09
N ASN A 94 -8.91 -15.87 11.13
CA ASN A 94 -9.48 -17.19 11.40
C ASN A 94 -8.41 -18.17 11.87
N THR A 95 -7.25 -18.19 11.21
CA THR A 95 -6.16 -19.11 11.56
C THR A 95 -5.57 -18.76 12.94
N LEU A 96 -5.43 -17.47 13.29
CA LEU A 96 -5.02 -17.08 14.65
C LEU A 96 -5.99 -17.60 15.73
N ALA A 97 -7.29 -17.49 15.48
CA ALA A 97 -8.31 -18.03 16.40
C ALA A 97 -8.22 -19.57 16.50
N GLU A 98 -8.09 -20.27 15.37
CA GLU A 98 -7.92 -21.74 15.32
C GLU A 98 -6.65 -22.21 16.04
N LYS A 99 -5.56 -21.43 15.98
CA LYS A 99 -4.29 -21.72 16.67
C LYS A 99 -4.28 -21.29 18.13
N GLY A 100 -5.38 -20.74 18.66
CA GLY A 100 -5.54 -20.46 20.08
C GLY A 100 -4.99 -19.10 20.55
N ALA A 101 -4.97 -18.09 19.69
CA ALA A 101 -4.61 -16.73 20.11
C ALA A 101 -5.61 -16.18 21.15
N ASP A 102 -5.14 -15.80 22.34
CA ASP A 102 -5.95 -15.26 23.45
C ASP A 102 -6.27 -13.75 23.31
N ARG A 103 -6.25 -13.23 22.08
CA ARG A 103 -6.45 -11.80 21.79
C ARG A 103 -7.35 -11.63 20.58
N ASP A 104 -8.23 -10.62 20.62
CA ASP A 104 -9.06 -10.26 19.47
C ASP A 104 -8.24 -9.58 18.35
N PHE A 105 -8.22 -10.21 17.17
CA PHE A 105 -7.62 -9.70 15.94
C PHE A 105 -8.65 -9.27 14.87
N SER A 106 -9.95 -9.23 15.20
CA SER A 106 -11.04 -8.89 14.27
C SER A 106 -10.87 -7.54 13.58
N PHE A 107 -10.14 -6.61 14.20
CA PHE A 107 -9.81 -5.31 13.61
C PHE A 107 -9.02 -5.42 12.30
N ILE A 108 -8.25 -6.50 12.08
CA ILE A 108 -7.48 -6.71 10.86
C ILE A 108 -8.41 -6.91 9.65
N ILE A 109 -9.58 -7.52 9.83
CA ILE A 109 -10.56 -7.71 8.74
C ILE A 109 -11.16 -6.37 8.31
N LYS A 110 -11.33 -5.43 9.25
CA LYS A 110 -11.95 -4.11 9.03
C LYS A 110 -10.96 -3.09 8.42
N GLN A 111 -9.67 -3.33 8.53
CA GLN A 111 -8.64 -2.44 8.00
C GLN A 111 -8.46 -2.60 6.48
N ASN A 112 -8.06 -1.52 5.81
CA ASN A 112 -7.93 -1.46 4.36
C ASN A 112 -6.46 -1.44 3.91
N GLY A 113 -6.22 -1.95 2.70
CA GLY A 113 -4.92 -1.89 2.03
C GLY A 113 -3.95 -3.00 2.48
N MET A 114 -2.69 -2.87 2.09
CA MET A 114 -1.66 -3.91 2.30
C MET A 114 -1.18 -4.04 3.75
N PHE A 115 -1.35 -3.00 4.57
CA PHE A 115 -0.70 -2.91 5.87
C PHE A 115 -1.69 -2.99 7.02
N SER A 116 -1.21 -3.53 8.13
CA SER A 116 -1.88 -3.52 9.42
C SER A 116 -0.85 -3.31 10.51
N PHE A 117 -1.24 -2.65 11.59
CA PHE A 117 -0.55 -2.84 12.86
C PHE A 117 -1.09 -4.11 13.50
N SER A 118 -0.22 -5.10 13.73
CA SER A 118 -0.61 -6.35 14.39
C SER A 118 -0.96 -6.14 15.87
N GLY A 119 -0.48 -5.04 16.47
CA GLY A 119 -0.59 -4.79 17.90
C GLY A 119 0.44 -5.57 18.73
N LEU A 120 1.37 -6.28 18.09
CA LEU A 120 2.52 -6.89 18.74
C LEU A 120 3.50 -5.82 19.24
N THR A 121 4.14 -6.07 20.36
CA THR A 121 5.21 -5.20 20.88
C THR A 121 6.49 -5.36 20.06
N LYS A 122 7.43 -4.43 20.24
CA LYS A 122 8.75 -4.50 19.61
C LYS A 122 9.49 -5.79 19.99
N GLU A 123 9.36 -6.21 21.24
CA GLU A 123 10.00 -7.41 21.81
C GLU A 123 9.38 -8.68 21.20
N GLN A 124 8.04 -8.71 21.03
CA GLN A 124 7.37 -9.82 20.34
C GLN A 124 7.78 -9.91 18.86
N VAL A 125 7.90 -8.78 18.17
CA VAL A 125 8.42 -8.74 16.78
C VAL A 125 9.87 -9.21 16.71
N LEU A 126 10.69 -8.87 17.71
CA LEU A 126 12.07 -9.32 17.79
C LEU A 126 12.15 -10.84 17.97
N ARG A 127 11.34 -11.41 18.88
CA ARG A 127 11.24 -12.85 19.09
C ARG A 127 10.76 -13.58 17.84
N LEU A 128 9.74 -13.06 17.14
CA LEU A 128 9.29 -13.60 15.85
C LEU A 128 10.44 -13.74 14.84
N ARG A 129 11.31 -12.73 14.77
CA ARG A 129 12.46 -12.74 13.87
C ARG A 129 13.50 -13.78 14.30
N GLU A 130 13.87 -13.79 15.57
CA GLU A 130 15.02 -14.56 16.07
C GLU A 130 14.69 -16.04 16.28
N GLU A 131 13.49 -16.36 16.74
CA GLU A 131 13.06 -17.72 17.06
C GLU A 131 12.37 -18.40 15.87
N PHE A 132 11.67 -17.64 15.01
CA PHE A 132 10.78 -18.20 13.99
C PHE A 132 11.10 -17.74 12.55
N GLY A 133 12.04 -16.80 12.36
CA GLY A 133 12.34 -16.26 11.03
C GLY A 133 11.18 -15.46 10.41
N VAL A 134 10.26 -14.94 11.22
CA VAL A 134 9.13 -14.13 10.77
C VAL A 134 9.48 -12.65 10.90
N TYR A 135 9.50 -11.92 9.78
CA TYR A 135 9.95 -10.53 9.73
C TYR A 135 8.78 -9.55 9.64
N ALA A 136 8.72 -8.61 10.59
CA ALA A 136 7.83 -7.46 10.56
C ALA A 136 8.62 -6.17 10.84
N VAL A 137 8.00 -5.01 10.61
CA VAL A 137 8.60 -3.73 11.04
C VAL A 137 8.58 -3.69 12.57
N ALA A 138 9.66 -3.21 13.19
CA ALA A 138 9.80 -3.16 14.65
C ALA A 138 8.64 -2.43 15.38
N SER A 139 7.90 -1.55 14.68
CA SER A 139 6.69 -0.89 15.19
C SER A 139 5.41 -1.75 15.15
N GLY A 140 5.52 -3.04 14.79
CA GLY A 140 4.38 -3.95 14.66
C GLY A 140 3.63 -3.85 13.33
N ARG A 141 4.12 -3.07 12.36
CA ARG A 141 3.50 -2.99 11.02
C ARG A 141 3.84 -4.24 10.21
N VAL A 142 2.80 -4.97 9.79
CA VAL A 142 2.89 -6.14 8.91
C VAL A 142 2.36 -5.82 7.51
N ASN A 143 2.87 -6.52 6.49
CA ASN A 143 2.35 -6.49 5.14
C ASN A 143 1.56 -7.77 4.85
N VAL A 144 0.23 -7.67 4.81
CA VAL A 144 -0.69 -8.80 4.56
C VAL A 144 -0.47 -9.40 3.17
N ALA A 145 0.08 -8.62 2.22
CA ALA A 145 0.40 -9.13 0.89
C ALA A 145 1.50 -10.21 0.89
N GLY A 146 2.33 -10.31 1.94
CA GLY A 146 3.32 -11.38 2.10
C GLY A 146 2.74 -12.70 2.63
N MET A 147 1.48 -12.71 3.05
CA MET A 147 0.80 -13.92 3.48
C MET A 147 0.29 -14.72 2.27
N THR A 148 0.35 -16.04 2.40
CA THR A 148 -0.17 -17.01 1.45
C THR A 148 -0.94 -18.09 2.22
N PRO A 149 -1.81 -18.87 1.56
CA PRO A 149 -2.42 -20.05 2.20
C PRO A 149 -1.37 -20.99 2.81
N ASP A 150 -0.27 -21.21 2.11
CA ASP A 150 0.78 -22.16 2.50
C ASP A 150 1.58 -21.70 3.73
N ASN A 151 1.84 -20.40 3.86
CA ASN A 151 2.60 -19.86 4.98
C ASN A 151 1.72 -19.44 6.17
N MET A 152 0.39 -19.52 6.05
CA MET A 152 -0.51 -18.99 7.07
C MET A 152 -0.42 -19.74 8.39
N ALA A 153 -0.45 -21.07 8.35
CA ALA A 153 -0.37 -21.91 9.54
C ALA A 153 0.91 -21.67 10.34
N PRO A 154 2.13 -21.80 9.77
CA PRO A 154 3.36 -21.55 10.53
C PRO A 154 3.48 -20.10 10.98
N LEU A 155 2.98 -19.12 10.21
CA LEU A 155 2.94 -17.72 10.63
C LEU A 155 2.09 -17.52 11.89
N CYS A 156 0.89 -18.08 11.92
CA CYS A 156 -0.02 -17.93 13.05
C CYS A 156 0.47 -18.68 14.29
N GLU A 157 1.07 -19.87 14.11
CA GLU A 157 1.73 -20.61 15.20
C GLU A 157 2.86 -19.81 15.84
N ALA A 158 3.72 -19.18 15.03
CA ALA A 158 4.79 -18.32 15.52
C ALA A 158 4.25 -17.10 16.29
N ILE A 159 3.17 -16.49 15.81
CA ILE A 159 2.54 -15.36 16.50
C ILE A 159 1.98 -15.80 17.84
N VAL A 160 1.22 -16.90 17.89
CA VAL A 160 0.66 -17.42 19.15
C VAL A 160 1.77 -17.75 20.16
N ALA A 161 2.91 -18.27 19.72
CA ALA A 161 4.03 -18.59 20.60
C ALA A 161 4.74 -17.37 21.22
N VAL A 162 4.52 -16.17 20.67
CA VAL A 162 5.09 -14.92 21.22
C VAL A 162 4.05 -13.99 21.86
N LEU A 163 2.76 -14.32 21.77
CA LEU A 163 1.70 -13.59 22.47
C LEU A 163 1.84 -13.77 23.98
#